data_AF-A0A959FU24-F1
#
_entry.id   AF-A0A959FU24-F1
#
_cell.length_a   1.000
_cell.length_b   1.000
_cell.length_c   1.000
_cell.angle_alpha   90.00
_cell.angle_beta   90.00
_cell.angle_gamma   90.00
#
_symmetry.space_group_name_H-M   'P 1'
#
loop_
_entity.id
_entity.type
_entity.pdbx_description
1 polymer ?
#
loop_
_entity_poly.entity_id
_entity_poly.type
_entity_poly.pdbx_seq_one_letter_code
_entity_poly.pdbx_strand_id
1 'polypeptide(L)' 'MHDIEPFYHWRSDYVAAEDDRSPFYGRVYDEFRFTQKIYNYYIHPQWDAFGSPTLYMKLLKVDYDEGYAIMELIGE' A
#
# COMPACT_ATOMS: atom_id res chain seq x y z
N MET A 1 -6.98 13.94 -2.64
CA MET A 1 -6.58 12.61 -2.15
C MET A 1 -5.69 11.87 -3.13
N HIS A 2 -5.71 12.21 -4.42
CA HIS A 2 -4.84 11.58 -5.41
C HIS A 2 -3.34 11.84 -5.15
N ASP A 3 -2.98 12.96 -4.51
CA ASP A 3 -1.60 13.29 -4.11
C ASP A 3 -1.17 12.69 -2.76
N ILE A 4 -2.09 12.02 -2.05
CA ILE A 4 -1.74 11.38 -0.77
C ILE A 4 -1.08 10.05 -1.11
N GLU A 5 0.23 10.04 -1.07
CA GLU A 5 1.05 8.85 -1.25
C GLU A 5 1.35 8.19 0.10
N PRO A 6 1.57 6.86 0.14
CA PRO A 6 2.18 6.23 1.29
C PRO A 6 3.55 6.84 1.59
N PHE A 7 3.97 6.88 2.85
CA PHE A 7 5.21 7.57 3.21
C PHE A 7 6.45 6.95 2.53
N TYR A 8 7.00 7.67 1.56
CA TYR A 8 8.00 7.14 0.61
C TYR A 8 9.33 6.71 1.24
N HIS A 9 9.69 7.26 2.41
CA HIS A 9 10.96 6.94 3.07
C HIS A 9 11.07 5.46 3.49
N TRP A 10 9.96 4.74 3.68
CA TRP A 10 10.02 3.31 4.00
C TRP A 10 10.45 2.44 2.82
N ARG A 11 10.39 2.96 1.58
CA ARG A 11 10.74 2.18 0.39
C ARG A 11 12.22 1.82 0.33
N SER A 12 13.09 2.52 1.05
CA SER A 12 14.50 2.10 1.19
C SER A 12 14.67 0.86 2.07
N ASP A 13 13.72 0.64 2.98
CA ASP A 13 13.82 -0.38 4.02
C ASP A 13 12.99 -1.62 3.67
N TYR A 14 11.85 -1.45 3.00
CA TYR A 14 10.95 -2.53 2.64
C TYR A 14 10.04 -2.17 1.46
N VAL A 15 9.88 -3.14 0.54
CA VAL A 15 8.95 -3.02 -0.60
C VAL A 15 8.09 -4.28 -0.66
N ALA A 16 6.80 -4.12 -0.33
CA ALA A 16 5.84 -5.22 -0.27
C ALA A 16 5.65 -5.99 -1.59
N ALA A 17 5.98 -5.39 -2.75
CA ALA A 17 5.88 -6.05 -4.04
C ALA A 17 7.12 -6.91 -4.39
N GLU A 18 8.23 -6.71 -3.68
CA GLU A 18 9.49 -7.43 -3.89
C GLU A 18 9.70 -8.55 -2.86
N ASP A 19 8.92 -8.54 -1.76
CA ASP A 19 8.90 -9.57 -0.72
C ASP A 19 8.02 -10.75 -1.13
N ASP A 20 8.60 -11.94 -1.32
CA ASP A 20 7.93 -13.17 -1.75
C ASP A 20 6.88 -13.70 -0.77
N ARG A 21 6.99 -13.31 0.50
CA ARG A 21 6.05 -13.67 1.56
C ARG A 21 4.92 -12.66 1.73
N SER A 22 5.02 -11.51 1.08
CA SER A 22 3.99 -10.47 1.13
C SER A 22 2.74 -10.89 0.35
N PRO A 23 1.53 -10.56 0.84
CA PRO A 23 0.29 -10.73 0.07
C PRO A 23 0.25 -9.86 -1.20
N PHE A 24 1.17 -8.90 -1.33
CA PHE A 24 1.29 -7.99 -2.46
C PHE A 24 2.49 -8.32 -3.37
N TYR A 25 3.12 -9.48 -3.21
CA TYR A 25 4.27 -9.90 -4.02
C TYR A 25 3.95 -9.86 -5.53
N GLY A 26 4.87 -9.31 -6.32
CA GLY A 26 4.76 -9.20 -7.77
C GLY A 26 3.72 -8.17 -8.26
N ARG A 27 3.13 -7.38 -7.37
CA ARG A 27 2.18 -6.32 -7.75
C ARG A 27 2.90 -5.20 -8.50
N VAL A 28 2.39 -4.84 -9.68
CA VAL A 28 2.88 -3.73 -10.48
C VAL A 28 1.95 -2.53 -10.28
N TYR A 29 2.52 -1.42 -9.82
CA TYR A 29 1.80 -0.16 -9.63
C TYR A 29 1.95 0.71 -10.88
N ASP A 30 0.83 1.19 -11.41
CA ASP A 30 0.80 2.15 -12.51
C ASP A 30 0.58 3.54 -11.93
N GLU A 31 1.65 4.32 -11.81
CA GLU A 31 1.63 5.66 -11.20
C GLU A 31 0.78 6.68 -11.98
N PHE A 32 0.42 6.38 -13.23
CA PHE A 32 -0.38 7.26 -14.08
C PHE A 32 -1.86 6.87 -14.15
N ARG A 33 -2.22 5.68 -13.64
CA ARG A 33 -3.58 5.15 -13.74
C ARG A 33 -4.29 5.08 -12.39
N PHE A 34 -5.10 6.09 -12.13
CA PHE A 34 -5.96 6.16 -10.95
C PHE A 34 -7.22 5.30 -11.12
N THR A 35 -7.24 4.14 -10.46
CA THR A 35 -8.37 3.19 -10.52
C THR A 35 -9.19 3.13 -9.24
N GLN A 36 -8.56 3.38 -8.10
CA GLN A 36 -9.14 3.20 -6.78
C GLN A 36 -9.76 4.49 -6.25
N LYS A 37 -10.83 4.37 -5.47
CA LYS A 37 -11.57 5.50 -4.91
C LYS A 37 -11.89 5.29 -3.44
N ILE A 38 -11.82 6.39 -2.70
CA ILE A 38 -12.39 6.52 -1.36
C ILE A 38 -13.42 7.64 -1.47
N TYR A 39 -14.70 7.32 -1.23
CA TYR A 39 -15.84 8.20 -1.48
C TYR A 39 -15.84 8.74 -2.93
N ASN A 40 -15.79 10.07 -3.07
CA ASN A 40 -15.81 10.77 -4.35
C ASN A 40 -14.41 11.11 -4.89
N TYR A 41 -13.34 10.63 -4.25
CA TYR A 41 -11.96 10.96 -4.61
C TYR A 41 -11.20 9.72 -5.10
N TYR A 42 -10.45 9.89 -6.19
CA TYR A 42 -9.42 8.93 -6.56
C TYR A 42 -8.25 9.01 -5.56
N ILE A 43 -7.67 7.85 -5.24
CA ILE A 43 -6.50 7.73 -4.38
C ILE A 43 -5.27 7.35 -5.19
N HIS A 44 -4.09 7.67 -4.66
CA HIS A 44 -2.84 7.36 -5.33
C HIS A 44 -2.73 5.85 -5.62
N PRO A 45 -2.25 5.43 -6.82
CA PRO A 45 -2.17 4.02 -7.20
C PRO A 45 -1.30 3.16 -6.29
N GLN A 46 -0.43 3.79 -5.48
CA GLN A 46 0.44 3.08 -4.54
C GLN A 46 -0.30 2.53 -3.31
N TRP A 47 -1.55 2.89 -3.06
CA TRP A 47 -2.36 2.28 -1.99
C TRP A 47 -2.87 0.90 -2.39
N ASP A 48 -2.78 -0.06 -1.47
CA ASP A 48 -3.09 -1.46 -1.72
C ASP A 48 -4.52 -1.81 -1.30
N ALA A 49 -5.33 -2.29 -2.25
CA ALA A 49 -6.59 -2.97 -1.94
C ALA A 49 -6.31 -4.36 -1.33
N PHE A 50 -7.02 -4.65 -0.25
CA PHE A 50 -6.92 -5.91 0.51
C PHE A 50 -8.29 -6.57 0.79
N GLY A 51 -9.34 -6.13 0.10
CA GLY A 51 -10.68 -6.73 0.17
C GLY A 51 -11.75 -5.87 0.85
N SER A 52 -11.37 -4.74 1.45
CA SER A 52 -12.34 -3.72 1.87
C SER A 52 -12.69 -2.78 0.70
N PRO A 53 -13.96 -2.37 0.54
CA PRO A 53 -14.35 -1.42 -0.50
C PRO A 53 -13.93 0.03 -0.20
N THR A 54 -13.74 0.37 1.07
CA THR A 54 -13.53 1.77 1.51
C THR A 54 -12.25 1.97 2.32
N LEU A 55 -11.57 0.88 2.70
CA LEU A 55 -10.31 0.91 3.44
C LEU A 55 -9.19 0.31 2.59
N TYR A 56 -8.07 1.02 2.53
CA TYR A 56 -6.86 0.64 1.79
C TYR A 56 -5.66 0.69 2.73
N MET A 57 -4.58 0.02 2.34
CA MET A 57 -3.40 -0.09 3.19
C MET A 57 -2.09 0.06 2.45
N LYS A 58 -1.00 0.22 3.19
CA LYS A 58 0.37 -0.01 2.72
C LYS A 58 1.14 -0.78 3.77
N LEU A 59 1.80 -1.87 3.38
CA LEU A 59 2.82 -2.48 4.24
C LEU A 59 4.10 -1.64 4.15
N LEU A 60 4.46 -1.00 5.26
CA LEU A 60 5.64 -0.15 5.35
C LEU A 60 6.88 -0.92 5.79
N LYS A 61 6.69 -1.95 6.62
CA LYS A 61 7.76 -2.86 7.05
C LYS A 61 7.17 -4.17 7.53
N VAL A 62 7.87 -5.27 7.28
CA VAL A 62 7.61 -6.55 7.92
C VAL A 62 8.94 -7.11 8.42
N ASP A 63 8.99 -7.49 9.69
CA ASP A 63 10.10 -8.22 10.29
C ASP A 63 9.60 -9.59 10.71
N TYR A 64 10.14 -10.61 10.05
CA TYR A 64 9.66 -11.97 10.22
C TYR A 64 10.36 -12.73 11.35
N ASP A 65 11.55 -12.27 11.76
CA ASP A 65 12.30 -12.87 12.86
C ASP A 65 11.77 -12.35 14.20
N GLU A 66 11.51 -11.04 14.29
CA GLU A 66 10.87 -10.42 15.46
C GLU A 66 9.34 -10.56 15.46
N GLY A 67 8.73 -10.87 14.31
CA GLY A 67 7.30 -11.21 14.19
C GLY A 67 6.36 -10.00 14.24
N TYR A 68 6.77 -8.86 13.67
CA TYR A 68 5.93 -7.65 13.61
C TYR A 68 5.82 -7.07 12.19
N ALA A 69 4.80 -6.24 11.99
CA ALA A 69 4.63 -5.46 10.77
C ALA A 69 4.16 -4.04 11.10
N ILE A 70 4.58 -3.08 10.29
CA ILE A 70 4.11 -1.70 10.31
C ILE A 70 3.26 -1.49 9.07
N MET A 71 2.04 -1.01 9.28
CA MET A 71 1.06 -0.81 8.21
C MET A 71 0.49 0.58 8.31
N GLU A 72 0.37 1.23 7.15
CA GLU A 72 -0.34 2.50 7.01
C GLU A 72 -1.72 2.25 6.42
N LEU A 73 -2.73 2.97 6.90
CA LEU A 73 -4.12 2.79 6.49
C LEU A 73 -4.69 4.12 6.01
N ILE A 74 -5.53 4.07 4.98
CA ILE A 74 -6.30 5.20 4.50
C ILE A 74 -7.71 4.76 4.11
N GLY A 75 -8.71 5.55 4.51
CA GLY A 75 -10.12 5.23 4.32
C GLY A 75 -10.79 4.77 5.60
N GLU A 76 -12.01 4.24 5.45
CA GLU A 76 -12.92 3.86 6.55
C GLU A 76 -14.05 2.96 6.04
#